data_AF-A0A7W8S3K9-F1
#
_entry.id   AF-A0A7W8S3K9-F1
#
_cell.length_a   1.000
_cell.length_b   1.000
_cell.length_c   1.000
_cell.angle_alpha   90.00
_cell.angle_beta   90.00
_cell.angle_gamma   90.00
#
_symmetry.space_group_name_H-M   'P 1'
#
loop_
_entity.id
_entity.type
_entity.pdbx_description
1 polymer ?
#
loop_
_entity_poly.entity_id
_entity_poly.type
_entity_poly.pdbx_seq_one_letter_code
_entity_poly.pdbx_strand_id
1 'polypeptide(L)' 'MTNQLFEAALGIKAPWYVQGVDFDTAKRQLTIAVDFVAGSRFAYPGVAGEHPVHDTQI' A
#
# COMPACT_ATOMS: atom_id res chain seq x y z
N MET A 1 9.54 11.14 4.48
CA MET A 1 8.73 12.37 4.49
C MET A 1 7.85 12.46 3.24
N THR A 2 8.39 12.30 2.03
CA THR A 2 7.60 12.31 0.78
C THR A 2 6.54 11.20 0.70
N ASN A 3 6.87 9.96 1.10
CA ASN A 3 5.94 8.83 1.04
C ASN A 3 4.69 9.06 1.92
N GLN A 4 4.88 9.54 3.15
CA GLN A 4 3.77 9.86 4.08
C GLN A 4 2.84 10.95 3.55
N LEU A 5 3.36 11.92 2.79
CA LEU A 5 2.53 12.92 2.11
C LEU A 5 1.62 12.26 1.07
N PHE A 6 2.16 11.36 0.25
CA PHE A 6 1.37 10.63 -0.74
C PHE A 6 0.40 9.64 -0.08
N GLU A 7 0.78 9.00 1.01
CA GLU A 7 -0.13 8.16 1.80
C GLU A 7 -1.35 8.96 2.27
N ALA A 8 -1.10 10.12 2.89
CA ALA A 8 -2.17 11.00 3.35
C ALA A 8 -3.02 11.55 2.20
N ALA A 9 -2.37 12.02 1.12
CA ALA A 9 -3.06 12.61 -0.03
C ALA A 9 -3.93 11.59 -0.80
N LEU A 10 -3.53 10.32 -0.83
CA LEU A 10 -4.24 9.25 -1.53
C LEU A 10 -5.12 8.39 -0.60
N GLY A 11 -5.15 8.69 0.70
CA GLY A 11 -5.91 7.92 1.68
C GLY A 11 -5.39 6.49 1.90
N ILE A 12 -4.11 6.25 1.62
CA ILE A 12 -3.45 4.97 1.90
C ILE A 12 -3.22 4.90 3.41
N LYS A 13 -3.62 3.77 3.99
CA LYS A 13 -3.58 3.52 5.42
C LYS A 13 -3.16 2.08 5.68
N ALA A 14 -2.64 1.85 6.88
CA ALA A 14 -2.27 0.52 7.33
C ALA A 14 -3.39 -0.50 7.06
N PRO A 15 -3.05 -1.73 6.62
CA PRO A 15 -1.69 -2.26 6.49
C PRO A 15 -0.96 -1.88 5.17
N TRP A 16 -1.60 -1.11 4.28
CA TRP A 16 -0.95 -0.59 3.07
C TRP A 16 -0.01 0.58 3.40
N TYR A 17 1.05 0.74 2.61
CA TYR A 17 1.99 1.86 2.69
C TYR A 17 2.55 2.21 1.30
N VAL A 18 3.10 3.42 1.15
CA VAL A 18 3.82 3.83 -0.06
C VAL A 18 5.27 3.37 0.05
N GLN A 19 5.61 2.36 -0.73
CA GLN A 19 6.96 1.80 -0.80
C GLN A 19 7.93 2.75 -1.52
N GLY A 20 7.47 3.44 -2.56
CA GLY A 20 8.31 4.33 -3.34
C GLY A 20 7.53 5.24 -4.26
N VAL A 21 8.19 6.31 -4.70
CA VAL A 21 7.66 7.30 -5.64
C VAL A 21 8.74 7.59 -6.66
N ASP A 22 8.40 7.46 -7.93
CA ASP A 22 9.29 7.74 -9.06
C ASP A 22 8.62 8.72 -10.03
N PHE A 23 9.34 9.75 -10.46
CA PHE A 23 8.84 10.75 -11.38
C PHE A 23 9.70 10.80 -12.65
N ASP A 24 9.15 10.28 -13.75
CA ASP A 24 9.74 10.38 -15.07
C ASP A 24 9.29 11.70 -15.71
N THR A 25 10.19 12.69 -15.71
CA THR A 25 9.93 14.03 -16.26
C THR A 25 9.75 14.01 -17.77
N ALA A 26 10.47 13.14 -18.48
CA ALA A 26 10.40 13.03 -19.93
C ALA A 26 9.05 12.47 -20.37
N LYS A 27 8.52 11.49 -19.61
CA LYS A 27 7.18 10.93 -19.83
C LYS A 27 6.07 11.69 -19.11
N ARG A 28 6.40 12.66 -18.26
CA ARG A 28 5.49 13.39 -17.37
C ARG A 28 4.63 12.44 -16.52
N GLN A 29 5.25 11.38 -16.02
CA GLN A 29 4.56 10.31 -15.30
C GLN A 29 5.07 10.23 -13.86
N LEU A 30 4.14 10.18 -12.92
CA LEU A 30 4.41 9.87 -11.52
C LEU A 30 3.95 8.44 -11.23
N THR A 31 4.88 7.58 -10.82
CA THR A 31 4.61 6.20 -10.41
C THR A 31 4.74 6.09 -8.90
N ILE A 32 3.69 5.59 -8.25
CA ILE A 32 3.64 5.38 -6.79
C ILE A 32 3.50 3.89 -6.55
N ALA A 33 4.54 3.27 -5.99
CA ALA A 33 4.53 1.88 -5.60
C ALA A 33 3.86 1.75 -4.22
N VAL A 34 2.81 0.94 -4.16
CA VAL A 34 2.04 0.66 -2.94
C VAL A 34 2.22 -0.80 -2.58
N ASP A 35 2.49 -1.07 -1.32
CA ASP A 35 2.77 -2.40 -0.81
C ASP A 35 2.17 -2.59 0.60
N PHE A 36 2.29 -3.79 1.17
CA PHE A 36 1.89 -4.13 2.53
C PHE A 36 2.94 -5.02 3.19
N VAL A 37 2.96 -5.05 4.53
CA VAL A 37 3.95 -5.86 5.27
C VAL A 37 3.53 -7.32 5.26
N ALA A 38 4.44 -8.25 4.98
CA ALA A 38 4.15 -9.69 5.06
C ALA A 38 3.58 -10.06 6.44
N GLY A 39 2.53 -10.88 6.45
CA GLY A 39 1.78 -11.23 7.66
C GLY A 39 0.64 -10.26 8.00
N SER A 40 0.46 -9.19 7.22
CA SER A 40 -0.70 -8.30 7.34
C SER A 40 -2.01 -9.05 7.12
N ARG A 41 -3.06 -8.55 7.77
CA ARG A 41 -4.42 -9.09 7.66
C ARG A 41 -5.35 -8.03 7.08
N PHE A 42 -6.36 -8.49 6.34
CA PHE A 42 -7.28 -7.64 5.60
C PHE A 42 -8.72 -8.06 5.84
N ALA A 43 -9.61 -7.08 5.95
CA ALA A 43 -11.04 -7.34 5.89
C ALA A 43 -11.42 -7.85 4.49
N TYR A 44 -12.33 -8.82 4.44
CA TYR A 44 -12.87 -9.33 3.18
C TYR A 44 -14.38 -9.04 3.11
N PRO A 45 -14.89 -8.46 1.99
CA PRO A 45 -16.30 -8.12 1.88
C PRO A 45 -17.23 -9.32 2.13
N GLY A 46 -18.19 -9.16 3.04
CA GLY A 46 -19.16 -10.19 3.36
C GLY A 46 -18.67 -11.29 4.30
N VAL A 47 -17.43 -11.23 4.80
CA VAL A 47 -16.91 -12.16 5.80
C VAL A 47 -16.43 -11.37 7.03
N ALA A 48 -16.80 -11.85 8.22
CA ALA A 48 -16.42 -11.21 9.47
C ALA A 48 -14.95 -11.47 9.82
N GLY A 49 -14.25 -10.42 10.25
CA GLY A 49 -12.88 -10.48 10.73
C GLY A 49 -11.85 -10.02 9.69
N GLU A 50 -10.58 -10.14 10.07
CA GLU A 50 -9.45 -9.89 9.18
C GLU A 50 -8.75 -11.22 8.85
N HIS A 51 -8.32 -11.37 7.61
CA HIS A 51 -7.79 -12.61 7.05
C HIS A 51 -6.36 -12.41 6.55
N PRO A 52 -5.47 -13.40 6.71
CA PRO A 52 -4.10 -13.31 6.23
C PRO A 52 -4.06 -13.39 4.70
N VAL A 53 -3.04 -12.80 4.09
CA VAL A 53 -2.75 -13.04 2.67
C VAL A 53 -1.99 -14.36 2.54
N HIS A 54 -2.45 -15.21 1.62
CA HIS A 54 -1.81 -16.49 1.31
C HIS A 54 -0.33 -16.29 0.96
N ASP A 55 0.55 -17.21 1.38
CA ASP A 55 2.02 -17.17 1.19
C ASP A 55 2.77 -15.99 1.84
N THR A 56 2.13 -15.22 2.73
CA THR A 56 2.79 -14.11 3.46
C THR A 56 2.92 -14.37 4.96
N GLN A 57 2.57 -15.57 5.42
CA GLN A 57 2.64 -15.93 6.85
C GLN A 57 4.08 -16.34 7.21
N ILE A 58 4.63 -15.71 8.26
CA ILE A 58 5.97 -15.98 8.83
C ILE A 58 5.87 -17.12 9.85
#